data_AF-A0A158CBL9-F1
#
_entry.id   AF-A0A158CBL9-F1
#
_cell.length_a   1.000
_cell.length_b   1.000
_cell.length_c   1.000
_cell.angle_alpha   90.00
_cell.angle_beta   90.00
_cell.angle_gamma   90.00
#
_symmetry.space_group_name_H-M   'P 1'
#
loop_
_entity.id
_entity.type
_entity.pdbx_description
1 polymer ?
#
loop_
_entity_poly.entity_id
_entity_poly.type
_entity_poly.pdbx_seq_one_letter_code
_entity_poly.pdbx_strand_id
1 'polypeptide(L)'
;MFDGVGVSRSEPPSLTIRGGAIVRPVVAVVESAPPVAAVIPPAVQPEPARENASETAKEAQEAQEAFDLGIERLRSATWWEANRKLRPQLAQVGDLMFAAKLLEGETGQSAEGAARVQRLRDAMRAHRQLKPAGWNRLVTQVRDARAKSGDYTALMLANALINEIRYRDGTDGSYYPPARFFAESGVCKDFAVAKYLLLREAGVDASQLRLVSLAPRYNNTPDDWHVMLVVQTDGMAAPVALDSPAPPVRKRIGDASGAVSADTTAGKSDPQAGPAGPSARFAAILSGRKPADVVLRAPFGPAVVPLGESGQAERPLAVVFNEQGSLSFEREAPVGARRPATAKRRGVRSIVADDAGQSWSVDSSGVFRKWQLTRAASAAPLSDALKLDLRQIEVSSSTAG
;
A
#
# COMPACT_ATOMS: atom_id res chain seq x y z
N MET A 1 31.54 -36.07 42.03
CA MET A 1 32.63 -36.67 41.25
C MET A 1 32.24 -36.55 39.78
N PHE A 2 33.17 -36.05 38.96
CA PHE A 2 33.04 -35.56 37.58
C PHE A 2 32.35 -34.21 37.40
N ASP A 3 32.82 -33.33 36.52
CA ASP A 3 34.16 -32.76 36.31
C ASP A 3 33.92 -31.48 35.51
N GLY A 4 34.80 -30.49 35.69
CA GLY A 4 34.62 -29.14 35.14
C GLY A 4 34.76 -29.07 33.62
N VAL A 5 33.96 -28.19 33.01
CA VAL A 5 34.16 -27.74 31.62
C VAL A 5 34.74 -26.34 31.66
N GLY A 6 36.00 -26.23 31.23
CA GLY A 6 36.79 -25.02 31.19
C GLY A 6 36.35 -24.05 30.10
N VAL A 7 36.42 -22.77 30.45
CA VAL A 7 36.29 -21.62 29.54
C VAL A 7 37.65 -21.39 28.89
N SER A 8 37.71 -21.50 27.56
CA SER A 8 38.89 -21.09 26.78
C SER A 8 38.55 -19.87 25.93
N ARG A 9 39.08 -18.72 26.35
CA ARG A 9 39.25 -17.53 25.52
C ARG A 9 40.67 -17.58 24.95
N SER A 10 40.79 -17.61 23.63
CA SER A 10 42.03 -17.25 22.95
C SER A 10 41.71 -16.48 21.65
N GLU A 11 42.61 -15.55 21.36
CA GLU A 11 42.47 -14.34 20.55
C GLU A 11 42.38 -14.58 19.04
N PRO A 12 41.89 -13.60 18.25
CA PRO A 12 42.01 -13.63 16.80
C PRO A 12 43.44 -13.28 16.33
N PRO A 13 43.98 -13.97 15.30
CA PRO A 13 45.27 -13.63 14.74
C PRO A 13 45.24 -12.36 13.88
N SER A 14 46.24 -11.54 14.17
CA SER A 14 46.89 -10.46 13.44
C SER A 14 46.67 -10.37 11.91
N LEU A 15 46.16 -9.22 11.49
CA LEU A 15 46.11 -8.75 10.10
C LEU A 15 47.50 -8.28 9.66
N THR A 16 48.12 -9.00 8.72
CA THR A 16 49.40 -8.63 8.11
C THR A 16 49.12 -7.76 6.87
N ILE A 17 49.39 -6.46 6.95
CA ILE A 17 49.33 -5.55 5.80
C ILE A 17 50.66 -5.69 5.03
N ARG A 18 50.63 -6.38 3.89
CA ARG A 18 51.71 -6.35 2.91
C ARG A 18 51.61 -5.06 2.10
N GLY A 19 52.62 -4.21 2.24
CA GLY A 19 52.84 -3.06 1.37
C GLY A 19 53.13 -3.49 -0.07
N GLY A 20 52.57 -2.76 -1.03
CA GLY A 20 52.78 -2.97 -2.45
C GLY A 20 52.58 -1.67 -3.24
N ALA A 21 53.70 -1.15 -3.75
CA ALA A 21 53.88 -0.27 -4.90
C ALA A 21 53.06 1.04 -4.99
N ILE A 22 53.72 2.15 -4.65
CA ILE A 22 53.38 3.49 -5.15
C ILE A 22 53.78 3.54 -6.64
N VAL A 23 52.80 3.56 -7.53
CA VAL A 23 53.00 3.84 -8.95
C VAL A 23 53.03 5.37 -9.14
N ARG A 24 54.17 5.88 -9.59
CA ARG A 24 54.33 7.28 -10.01
C ARG A 24 53.49 7.56 -11.26
N PRO A 25 52.72 8.67 -11.32
CA PRO A 25 52.16 9.13 -12.58
C PRO A 25 53.26 9.72 -13.45
N VAL A 26 53.37 9.22 -14.68
CA VAL A 26 54.16 9.81 -15.76
C VAL A 26 53.42 11.06 -16.23
N VAL A 27 54.06 12.21 -16.09
CA VAL A 27 53.61 13.48 -16.66
C VAL A 27 53.90 13.43 -18.15
N ALA A 28 52.85 13.26 -18.97
CA ALA A 28 52.92 13.49 -20.40
C ALA A 28 52.83 15.01 -20.65
N VAL A 29 53.90 15.56 -21.22
CA VAL A 29 53.94 16.92 -21.76
C VAL A 29 53.04 16.94 -23.00
N VAL A 30 51.90 17.62 -22.92
CA VAL A 30 51.06 17.91 -24.07
C VAL A 30 51.51 19.22 -24.68
N GLU A 31 51.95 19.13 -25.91
CA GLU A 31 52.41 20.19 -26.79
C GLU A 31 51.27 21.17 -27.09
N SER A 32 51.49 22.46 -26.78
CA SER A 32 50.52 23.53 -27.01
C SER A 32 50.47 23.92 -28.50
N ALA A 33 49.32 23.68 -29.14
CA ALA A 33 48.98 24.26 -30.42
C ALA A 33 48.39 25.68 -30.25
N PRO A 34 48.59 26.60 -31.21
CA PRO A 34 48.14 27.99 -31.10
C PRO A 34 46.62 28.13 -31.21
N PRO A 35 46.04 29.21 -30.67
CA PRO A 35 44.60 29.40 -30.63
C PRO A 35 44.06 29.78 -32.02
N VAL A 36 43.16 28.94 -32.54
CA VAL A 36 42.29 29.32 -33.65
C VAL A 36 41.20 30.23 -33.08
N ALA A 37 41.10 31.44 -33.62
CA ALA A 37 40.07 32.41 -33.26
C ALA A 37 38.68 31.81 -33.50
N ALA A 38 38.01 31.41 -32.42
CA ALA A 38 36.62 31.00 -32.44
C ALA A 38 35.75 32.26 -32.59
N VAL A 39 35.11 32.38 -33.75
CA VAL A 39 34.00 33.32 -33.98
C VAL A 39 32.89 32.93 -33.02
N ILE A 40 32.67 33.75 -31.99
CA ILE A 40 31.56 33.60 -31.03
C ILE A 40 30.26 33.91 -31.79
N PRO A 41 29.35 32.95 -31.98
CA PRO A 41 28.03 33.25 -32.49
C PRO A 41 27.28 34.11 -31.45
N PRO A 42 26.48 35.10 -31.88
CA PRO A 42 25.72 35.95 -30.97
C PRO A 42 24.82 35.09 -30.08
N ALA A 43 24.85 35.37 -28.78
CA ALA A 43 24.03 34.72 -27.78
C ALA A 43 22.55 34.86 -28.17
N VAL A 44 21.96 33.77 -28.66
CA VAL A 44 20.52 33.62 -28.83
C VAL A 44 19.94 33.65 -27.42
N GLN A 45 19.31 34.77 -27.06
CA GLN A 45 18.56 34.85 -25.81
C GLN A 45 17.43 33.82 -25.89
N PRO A 46 17.35 32.86 -24.94
CA PRO A 46 16.23 31.93 -24.90
C PRO A 46 14.97 32.75 -24.64
N GLU A 47 14.01 32.68 -25.58
CA GLU A 47 12.69 33.25 -25.37
C GLU A 47 12.07 32.68 -24.08
N PRO A 48 11.46 33.53 -23.24
CA PRO A 48 10.95 33.11 -21.95
C PRO A 48 9.73 32.19 -22.12
N ALA A 49 9.87 30.99 -21.56
CA ALA A 49 8.91 29.92 -21.27
C ALA A 49 7.45 30.33 -20.91
N ARG A 50 6.73 31.04 -21.80
CA ARG A 50 5.34 31.45 -21.59
C ARG A 50 4.34 30.31 -21.80
N GLU A 51 4.66 29.30 -22.62
CA GLU A 51 3.73 28.20 -22.90
C GLU A 51 3.54 27.26 -21.68
N ASN A 52 4.57 27.04 -20.87
CA ASN A 52 4.51 26.12 -19.72
C ASN A 52 3.62 26.61 -18.56
N ALA A 53 3.36 27.91 -18.46
CA ALA A 53 2.55 28.46 -17.37
C ALA A 53 1.05 28.15 -17.52
N SER A 54 0.57 28.00 -18.75
CA SER A 54 -0.85 27.71 -19.01
C SER A 54 -1.19 26.24 -18.74
N GLU A 55 -0.28 25.32 -19.07
CA GLU A 55 -0.49 23.88 -18.86
C GLU A 55 -0.51 23.53 -17.37
N THR A 56 0.46 24.08 -16.61
CA THR A 56 0.53 23.87 -15.15
C THR A 56 -0.69 24.41 -14.39
N ALA A 57 -1.24 25.55 -14.84
CA ALA A 57 -2.47 26.10 -14.25
C ALA A 57 -3.68 25.18 -14.51
N LYS A 58 -3.78 24.60 -15.71
CA LYS A 58 -4.85 23.67 -16.08
C LYS A 58 -4.78 22.38 -15.28
N GLU A 59 -3.59 21.78 -15.15
CA GLU A 59 -3.38 20.57 -14.34
C GLU A 59 -3.73 20.80 -12.86
N ALA A 60 -3.35 21.96 -12.30
CA ALA A 60 -3.70 22.33 -10.94
C ALA A 60 -5.22 22.49 -10.74
N GLN A 61 -5.93 23.06 -11.73
CA GLN A 61 -7.38 23.17 -11.70
C GLN A 61 -8.06 21.80 -11.78
N GLU A 62 -7.65 20.93 -12.70
CA GLU A 62 -8.20 19.57 -12.83
C GLU A 62 -7.97 18.74 -11.55
N ALA A 63 -6.79 18.87 -10.94
CA ALA A 63 -6.49 18.22 -9.66
C ALA A 63 -7.39 18.73 -8.52
N GLN A 64 -7.67 20.04 -8.48
CA GLN A 64 -8.57 20.64 -7.49
C GLN A 64 -10.02 20.18 -7.71
N GLU A 65 -10.51 20.17 -8.95
CA GLU A 65 -11.84 19.68 -9.30
C GLU A 65 -12.03 18.20 -8.93
N ALA A 66 -11.01 17.37 -9.20
CA ALA A 66 -11.01 15.95 -8.80
C ALA A 66 -11.04 15.79 -7.27
N PHE A 67 -10.29 16.63 -6.56
CA PHE A 67 -10.30 16.67 -5.09
C PHE A 67 -11.69 17.04 -4.55
N ASP A 68 -12.30 18.11 -5.05
CA ASP A 68 -13.62 18.59 -4.61
C ASP A 68 -14.72 17.55 -4.88
N LEU A 69 -14.68 16.90 -6.04
CA LEU A 69 -15.60 15.81 -6.38
C LEU A 69 -15.39 14.58 -5.46
N GLY A 70 -14.14 14.30 -5.08
CA GLY A 70 -13.80 13.30 -4.07
C GLY A 70 -14.39 13.63 -2.69
N ILE A 71 -14.31 14.89 -2.25
CA ILE A 71 -14.90 15.36 -1.00
C ILE A 71 -16.42 15.24 -1.00
N GLU A 72 -17.09 15.61 -2.10
CA GLU A 72 -18.55 15.44 -2.24
C GLU A 72 -18.98 13.98 -2.14
N ARG A 73 -18.23 13.06 -2.79
CA ARG A 73 -18.48 11.63 -2.65
C ARG A 73 -18.30 11.15 -1.21
N LEU A 74 -17.22 11.57 -0.54
CA LEU A 74 -16.95 11.26 0.86
C LEU A 74 -18.08 11.75 1.80
N ARG A 75 -18.64 12.94 1.55
CA ARG A 75 -19.78 13.49 2.32
C ARG A 75 -21.04 12.60 2.20
N SER A 76 -21.22 11.94 1.06
CA SER A 76 -22.32 10.99 0.82
C SER A 76 -21.96 9.53 1.11
N ALA A 77 -20.75 9.26 1.60
CA ALA A 77 -20.25 7.91 1.78
C ALA A 77 -21.06 7.14 2.84
N THR A 78 -20.98 5.81 2.75
CA THR A 78 -21.43 4.91 3.81
C THR A 78 -20.26 4.67 4.75
N TRP A 79 -20.46 5.04 6.00
CA TRP A 79 -19.44 4.94 7.04
C TRP A 79 -19.71 3.72 7.92
N TRP A 80 -18.67 2.99 8.26
CA TRP A 80 -18.74 1.81 9.10
C TRP A 80 -18.10 2.10 10.44
N GLU A 81 -18.79 1.77 11.52
CA GLU A 81 -18.20 1.83 12.86
C GLU A 81 -17.34 0.58 13.12
N ALA A 82 -16.04 0.78 13.21
CA ALA A 82 -15.06 -0.26 13.53
C ALA A 82 -14.07 0.29 14.57
N ASN A 83 -13.90 -0.41 15.69
CA ASN A 83 -13.07 0.04 16.82
C ASN A 83 -13.39 1.47 17.31
N ARG A 84 -14.68 1.81 17.42
CA ARG A 84 -15.19 3.15 17.80
C ARG A 84 -14.87 4.29 16.83
N LYS A 85 -14.31 3.96 15.68
CA LYS A 85 -14.06 4.91 14.60
C LYS A 85 -15.01 4.67 13.45
N LEU A 86 -15.49 5.74 12.84
CA LEU A 86 -16.19 5.71 11.58
C LEU A 86 -15.19 5.71 10.43
N ARG A 87 -15.35 4.76 9.50
CA ARG A 87 -14.47 4.58 8.35
C ARG A 87 -15.30 4.49 7.07
N PRO A 88 -14.98 5.24 6.00
CA PRO A 88 -15.69 5.13 4.74
C PRO A 88 -15.35 3.82 4.02
N GLN A 89 -16.20 3.38 3.11
CA GLN A 89 -15.86 2.24 2.23
C GLN A 89 -14.74 2.62 1.27
N LEU A 90 -13.82 1.68 1.03
CA LEU A 90 -12.65 1.86 0.16
C LEU A 90 -13.01 2.41 -1.23
N ALA A 91 -14.04 1.86 -1.88
CA ALA A 91 -14.44 2.29 -3.21
C ALA A 91 -14.98 3.73 -3.27
N GLN A 92 -15.48 4.26 -2.15
CA GLN A 92 -16.07 5.61 -2.09
C GLN A 92 -15.01 6.71 -1.97
N VAL A 93 -13.77 6.33 -1.65
CA VAL A 93 -12.64 7.24 -1.45
C VAL A 93 -11.50 7.00 -2.44
N GLY A 94 -11.67 6.04 -3.38
CA GLY A 94 -10.73 5.68 -4.45
C GLY A 94 -9.93 6.86 -4.99
N ASP A 95 -10.64 7.79 -5.62
CA ASP A 95 -10.03 8.91 -6.33
C ASP A 95 -9.44 9.94 -5.36
N LEU A 96 -10.10 10.14 -4.21
CA LEU A 96 -9.65 11.07 -3.18
C LEU A 96 -8.28 10.67 -2.59
N MET A 97 -7.97 9.37 -2.54
CA MET A 97 -6.65 8.87 -2.08
C MET A 97 -5.47 9.32 -2.94
N PHE A 98 -5.73 9.69 -4.20
CA PHE A 98 -4.73 10.13 -5.16
C PHE A 98 -4.79 11.63 -5.43
N ALA A 99 -5.98 12.24 -5.36
CA ALA A 99 -6.14 13.69 -5.45
C ALA A 99 -5.61 14.41 -4.19
N ALA A 100 -5.72 13.79 -3.02
CA ALA A 100 -5.19 14.36 -1.79
C ALA A 100 -3.66 14.22 -1.70
N LYS A 101 -2.97 15.30 -1.35
CA LYS A 101 -1.54 15.25 -1.01
C LYS A 101 -1.35 14.40 0.25
N LEU A 102 -0.43 13.44 0.19
CA LEU A 102 0.07 12.79 1.39
C LEU A 102 0.97 13.79 2.12
N LEU A 103 0.58 14.16 3.34
CA LEU A 103 1.31 15.13 4.15
C LEU A 103 2.36 14.42 5.00
N GLU A 104 3.62 14.88 4.96
CA GLU A 104 4.63 14.58 5.98
C GLU A 104 4.54 15.62 7.11
N GLY A 105 4.49 15.18 8.37
CA GLY A 105 4.61 16.07 9.53
C GLY A 105 3.57 15.87 10.63
N GLU A 106 3.73 16.65 11.71
CA GLU A 106 3.00 16.55 12.98
C GLU A 106 1.50 16.85 12.88
N THR A 107 1.04 17.53 11.82
CA THR A 107 -0.31 18.11 11.77
C THR A 107 -1.34 17.33 10.95
N GLY A 108 -1.11 16.05 10.65
CA GLY A 108 -2.13 15.27 9.92
C GLY A 108 -1.97 13.75 9.84
N GLN A 109 -0.86 13.18 10.33
CA GLN A 109 -0.71 11.72 10.37
C GLN A 109 -1.22 11.16 11.69
N SER A 110 -2.14 10.20 11.62
CA SER A 110 -2.46 9.40 12.81
C SER A 110 -1.22 8.63 13.27
N ALA A 111 -1.07 8.40 14.58
CA ALA A 111 0.04 7.61 15.12
C ALA A 111 0.16 6.21 14.46
N GLU A 112 -0.98 5.62 14.11
CA GLU A 112 -1.03 4.36 13.35
C GLU A 112 -0.47 4.53 11.92
N GLY A 113 -0.84 5.60 11.22
CA GLY A 113 -0.34 5.93 9.89
C GLY A 113 1.17 6.15 9.89
N ALA A 114 1.68 6.97 10.81
CA ALA A 114 3.11 7.21 10.97
C ALA A 114 3.88 5.90 11.22
N ALA A 115 3.37 5.01 12.08
CA ALA A 115 4.00 3.71 12.34
C ALA A 115 3.99 2.77 11.13
N ARG A 116 2.99 2.86 10.25
CA ARG A 116 2.93 2.09 8.99
C ARG A 116 3.93 2.62 7.96
N VAL A 117 3.99 3.95 7.80
CA VAL A 117 4.97 4.63 6.94
C VAL A 117 6.39 4.28 7.38
N GLN A 118 6.67 4.32 8.68
CA GLN A 118 7.99 3.97 9.22
C GLN A 118 8.36 2.51 8.90
N ARG A 119 7.45 1.55 9.13
CA ARG A 119 7.68 0.14 8.78
C ARG A 119 7.94 -0.07 7.29
N LEU A 120 7.22 0.65 6.42
CA LEU A 120 7.47 0.61 4.98
C LEU A 120 8.87 1.14 4.65
N ARG A 121 9.27 2.29 5.21
CA ARG A 121 10.61 2.87 5.02
C ARG A 121 11.72 1.93 5.50
N ASP A 122 11.51 1.24 6.61
CA ASP A 122 12.46 0.25 7.11
C ASP A 122 12.59 -0.96 6.17
N ALA A 123 11.46 -1.46 5.63
CA ALA A 123 11.48 -2.51 4.61
C ALA A 123 12.18 -2.04 3.32
N MET A 124 11.97 -0.80 2.88
CA MET A 124 12.67 -0.21 1.74
C MET A 124 14.18 -0.09 1.99
N ARG A 125 14.59 0.33 3.19
CA ARG A 125 16.01 0.44 3.56
C ARG A 125 16.67 -0.95 3.54
N ALA A 126 16.03 -1.95 4.14
CA ALA A 126 16.52 -3.32 4.15
C ALA A 126 16.60 -3.91 2.74
N HIS A 127 15.62 -3.63 1.87
CA HIS A 127 15.63 -4.06 0.46
C HIS A 127 16.79 -3.44 -0.33
N ARG A 128 17.11 -2.16 -0.09
CA ARG A 128 18.29 -1.51 -0.71
C ARG A 128 19.60 -2.17 -0.28
N GLN A 129 19.68 -2.65 0.96
CA GLN A 129 20.85 -3.35 1.49
C GLN A 129 20.96 -4.78 0.93
N LEU A 130 19.83 -5.48 0.79
CA LEU A 130 19.79 -6.85 0.32
C LEU A 130 18.58 -7.09 -0.59
N LYS A 131 18.85 -7.16 -1.90
CA LYS A 131 17.86 -7.59 -2.89
C LYS A 131 17.88 -9.12 -3.03
N PRO A 132 16.72 -9.79 -3.19
CA PRO A 132 16.72 -11.22 -3.46
C PRO A 132 17.37 -11.53 -4.82
N ALA A 133 17.91 -12.75 -4.95
CA ALA A 133 18.43 -13.23 -6.22
C ALA A 133 17.35 -13.19 -7.31
N GLY A 134 17.71 -12.70 -8.50
CA GLY A 134 16.79 -12.54 -9.63
C GLY A 134 15.87 -11.31 -9.56
N TRP A 135 15.93 -10.48 -8.51
CA TRP A 135 15.08 -9.30 -8.38
C TRP A 135 15.18 -8.32 -9.55
N ASN A 136 16.41 -7.94 -9.95
CA ASN A 136 16.62 -7.00 -11.06
C ASN A 136 16.04 -7.51 -12.39
N ARG A 137 15.96 -8.83 -12.57
CA ARG A 137 15.32 -9.46 -13.73
C ARG A 137 13.81 -9.19 -13.71
N LEU A 138 13.15 -9.38 -12.56
CA LEU A 138 11.72 -9.06 -12.42
C LEU A 138 11.46 -7.58 -12.70
N VAL A 139 12.27 -6.68 -12.12
CA VAL A 139 12.17 -5.23 -12.34
C VAL A 139 12.27 -4.90 -13.83
N THR A 140 13.25 -5.47 -14.52
CA THR A 140 13.46 -5.26 -15.97
C THR A 140 12.24 -5.75 -16.75
N GLN A 141 11.73 -6.95 -16.46
CA GLN A 141 10.58 -7.51 -17.17
C GLN A 141 9.29 -6.70 -16.96
N VAL A 142 9.05 -6.18 -15.75
CA VAL A 142 7.91 -5.30 -15.48
C VAL A 142 8.07 -3.95 -16.19
N ARG A 143 9.27 -3.38 -16.18
CA ARG A 143 9.58 -2.15 -16.93
C ARG A 143 9.40 -2.33 -18.43
N ASP A 144 9.84 -3.46 -18.98
CA ASP A 144 9.69 -3.77 -20.40
C ASP A 144 8.22 -3.96 -20.78
N ALA A 145 7.43 -4.63 -19.93
CA ALA A 145 5.99 -4.75 -20.12
C ALA A 145 5.30 -3.39 -20.13
N ARG A 146 5.73 -2.47 -19.26
CA ARG A 146 5.25 -1.08 -19.22
C ARG A 146 5.55 -0.35 -20.52
N ALA A 147 6.80 -0.40 -20.98
CA ALA A 147 7.24 0.28 -22.20
C ALA A 147 6.57 -0.29 -23.46
N LYS A 148 6.33 -1.60 -23.50
CA LYS A 148 5.77 -2.28 -24.68
C LYS A 148 4.25 -2.24 -24.75
N SER A 149 3.57 -2.35 -23.61
CA SER A 149 2.13 -2.65 -23.53
C SER A 149 1.38 -1.78 -22.53
N GLY A 150 2.01 -0.74 -22.00
CA GLY A 150 1.41 0.24 -21.10
C GLY A 150 1.36 -0.18 -19.64
N ASP A 151 0.95 0.77 -18.79
CA ASP A 151 0.95 0.64 -17.33
C ASP A 151 0.13 -0.55 -16.84
N TYR A 152 -1.12 -0.70 -17.33
CA TYR A 152 -2.01 -1.77 -16.86
C TYR A 152 -1.41 -3.18 -17.04
N THR A 153 -0.70 -3.43 -18.16
CA THR A 153 -0.02 -4.70 -18.41
C THR A 153 1.13 -4.94 -17.41
N ALA A 154 1.88 -3.89 -17.07
CA ALA A 154 2.93 -3.96 -16.06
C ALA A 154 2.35 -4.24 -14.65
N LEU A 155 1.20 -3.64 -14.31
CA LEU A 155 0.50 -3.90 -13.05
C LEU A 155 0.02 -5.35 -12.95
N MET A 156 -0.60 -5.88 -14.01
CA MET A 156 -0.99 -7.30 -14.08
C MET A 156 0.21 -8.23 -13.91
N LEU A 157 1.32 -7.95 -14.58
CA LEU A 157 2.53 -8.76 -14.50
C LEU A 157 3.15 -8.72 -13.11
N ALA A 158 3.30 -7.54 -12.51
CA ALA A 158 3.83 -7.40 -11.16
C ALA A 158 2.96 -8.12 -10.12
N ASN A 159 1.63 -7.97 -10.22
CA ASN A 159 0.68 -8.64 -9.34
C ASN A 159 0.79 -10.17 -9.46
N ALA A 160 0.76 -10.69 -10.69
CA ALA A 160 0.81 -12.13 -10.95
C ALA A 160 2.16 -12.74 -10.53
N LEU A 161 3.29 -12.06 -10.79
CA LEU A 161 4.62 -12.50 -10.36
C LEU A 161 4.72 -12.64 -8.85
N ILE A 162 4.33 -11.61 -8.10
CA ILE A 162 4.43 -11.63 -6.63
C ILE A 162 3.45 -12.63 -6.02
N ASN A 163 2.27 -12.81 -6.62
CA ASN A 163 1.30 -13.79 -6.16
C ASN A 163 1.75 -15.26 -6.39
N GLU A 164 2.81 -15.54 -7.14
CA GLU A 164 3.39 -16.90 -7.20
C GLU A 164 4.07 -17.34 -5.88
N ILE A 165 4.20 -16.44 -4.92
CA ILE A 165 4.62 -16.76 -3.55
C ILE A 165 3.39 -17.14 -2.74
N ARG A 166 3.52 -18.17 -1.91
CA ARG A 166 2.39 -18.68 -1.10
C ARG A 166 2.03 -17.72 0.03
N TYR A 167 0.74 -17.56 0.29
CA TYR A 167 0.28 -16.90 1.52
C TYR A 167 0.58 -17.76 2.74
N ARG A 168 1.22 -17.16 3.76
CA ARG A 168 1.53 -17.82 5.03
C ARG A 168 1.02 -16.97 6.18
N ASP A 169 0.12 -17.53 6.97
CA ASP A 169 -0.32 -16.91 8.22
C ASP A 169 0.84 -16.73 9.20
N GLY A 170 0.70 -15.71 10.04
CA GLY A 170 1.68 -15.39 11.07
C GLY A 170 2.59 -14.27 10.61
N THR A 171 2.69 -13.25 11.45
CA THR A 171 3.57 -12.11 11.22
C THR A 171 4.08 -11.59 12.55
N ASP A 172 5.32 -11.13 12.58
CA ASP A 172 5.92 -10.44 13.73
C ASP A 172 5.49 -8.96 13.82
N GLY A 173 4.55 -8.53 12.98
CA GLY A 173 4.09 -7.14 12.91
C GLY A 173 4.94 -6.22 12.03
N SER A 174 6.14 -6.65 11.62
CA SER A 174 7.01 -5.91 10.69
C SER A 174 6.51 -6.02 9.24
N TYR A 175 7.08 -5.22 8.33
CA TYR A 175 6.86 -5.33 6.89
C TYR A 175 8.09 -5.99 6.28
N TYR A 176 7.91 -7.11 5.58
CA TYR A 176 9.06 -7.85 5.09
C TYR A 176 9.68 -7.16 3.86
N PRO A 177 11.02 -6.96 3.83
CA PRO A 177 11.70 -6.66 2.58
C PRO A 177 11.59 -7.88 1.64
N PRO A 178 11.62 -7.69 0.30
CA PRO A 178 11.50 -8.76 -0.68
C PRO A 178 12.45 -9.94 -0.45
N ALA A 179 13.67 -9.71 0.02
CA ALA A 179 14.61 -10.79 0.33
C ALA A 179 14.08 -11.75 1.41
N ARG A 180 13.51 -11.22 2.50
CA ARG A 180 12.89 -12.02 3.55
C ARG A 180 11.60 -12.66 3.07
N PHE A 181 10.75 -11.89 2.39
CA PHE A 181 9.48 -12.36 1.87
C PHE A 181 9.65 -13.53 0.88
N PHE A 182 10.66 -13.50 0.01
CA PHE A 182 10.93 -14.59 -0.94
C PHE A 182 11.44 -15.86 -0.24
N ALA A 183 12.13 -15.72 0.89
CA ALA A 183 12.63 -16.87 1.65
C ALA A 183 11.57 -17.47 2.58
N GLU A 184 10.79 -16.64 3.26
CA GLU A 184 9.91 -17.06 4.35
C GLU A 184 8.43 -17.14 3.96
N SER A 185 8.06 -16.60 2.79
CA SER A 185 6.69 -16.18 2.45
C SER A 185 6.20 -15.04 3.37
N GLY A 186 4.90 -14.74 3.39
CA GLY A 186 4.36 -13.68 4.26
C GLY A 186 2.84 -13.58 4.21
N VAL A 187 2.32 -12.53 4.84
CA VAL A 187 0.89 -12.20 4.88
C VAL A 187 0.57 -11.04 3.92
N CYS A 188 -0.70 -10.64 3.82
CA CYS A 188 -1.20 -9.64 2.87
C CYS A 188 -0.34 -8.37 2.73
N LYS A 189 0.14 -7.81 3.85
CA LYS A 189 1.01 -6.61 3.84
C LYS A 189 2.36 -6.84 3.16
N ASP A 190 2.94 -8.03 3.28
CA ASP A 190 4.25 -8.35 2.70
C ASP A 190 4.15 -8.49 1.18
N PHE A 191 3.04 -9.06 0.68
CA PHE A 191 2.70 -9.04 -0.74
C PHE A 191 2.55 -7.60 -1.25
N ALA A 192 1.84 -6.73 -0.51
CA ALA A 192 1.67 -5.34 -0.88
C ALA A 192 3.02 -4.60 -0.94
N VAL A 193 3.90 -4.79 0.04
CA VAL A 193 5.26 -4.20 0.06
C VAL A 193 6.09 -4.70 -1.13
N ALA A 194 6.08 -6.00 -1.42
CA ALA A 194 6.84 -6.56 -2.53
C ALA A 194 6.35 -6.03 -3.89
N LYS A 195 5.03 -5.93 -4.11
CA LYS A 195 4.46 -5.33 -5.33
C LYS A 195 4.80 -3.86 -5.45
N TYR A 196 4.66 -3.12 -4.35
CA TYR A 196 4.99 -1.70 -4.27
C TYR A 196 6.46 -1.47 -4.68
N LEU A 197 7.40 -2.19 -4.07
CA LEU A 197 8.83 -2.07 -4.39
C LEU A 197 9.16 -2.48 -5.83
N LEU A 198 8.53 -3.55 -6.33
CA LEU A 198 8.73 -4.00 -7.71
C LEU A 198 8.30 -2.93 -8.72
N LEU A 199 7.13 -2.31 -8.50
CA LEU A 199 6.60 -1.25 -9.36
C LEU A 199 7.39 0.06 -9.24
N ARG A 200 7.78 0.45 -8.02
CA ARG A 200 8.66 1.62 -7.80
C ARG A 200 9.97 1.49 -8.57
N GLU A 201 10.66 0.36 -8.46
CA GLU A 201 11.92 0.13 -9.18
C GLU A 201 11.73 -0.06 -10.69
N ALA A 202 10.54 -0.50 -11.13
CA ALA A 202 10.18 -0.55 -12.54
C ALA A 202 9.88 0.82 -13.14
N GLY A 203 9.76 1.87 -12.33
CA GLY A 203 9.61 3.26 -12.76
C GLY A 203 8.20 3.84 -12.57
N VAL A 204 7.32 3.18 -11.80
CA VAL A 204 6.04 3.77 -11.39
C VAL A 204 6.29 4.77 -10.26
N ASP A 205 5.70 5.96 -10.37
CA ASP A 205 5.94 7.02 -9.40
C ASP A 205 5.30 6.70 -8.03
N ALA A 206 5.90 7.23 -6.95
CA ALA A 206 5.37 7.09 -5.59
C ALA A 206 3.96 7.65 -5.45
N SER A 207 3.69 8.78 -6.12
CA SER A 207 2.40 9.45 -6.13
C SER A 207 1.29 8.60 -6.75
N GLN A 208 1.64 7.63 -7.59
CA GLN A 208 0.74 6.70 -8.27
C GLN A 208 0.49 5.41 -7.47
N LEU A 209 1.15 5.24 -6.32
CA LEU A 209 1.11 4.01 -5.52
C LEU A 209 0.62 4.29 -4.10
N ARG A 210 -0.37 3.53 -3.63
CA ARG A 210 -0.93 3.64 -2.28
C ARG A 210 -1.10 2.26 -1.66
N LEU A 211 -0.42 2.00 -0.55
CA LEU A 211 -0.80 0.88 0.31
C LEU A 211 -2.05 1.30 1.09
N VAL A 212 -3.05 0.43 1.12
CA VAL A 212 -4.28 0.66 1.87
C VAL A 212 -4.41 -0.39 2.96
N SER A 213 -4.62 0.07 4.19
CA SER A 213 -4.95 -0.76 5.33
C SER A 213 -6.45 -0.73 5.55
N LEU A 214 -7.07 -1.89 5.47
CA LEU A 214 -8.50 -2.09 5.57
C LEU A 214 -8.82 -2.70 6.93
N ALA A 215 -9.83 -2.14 7.57
CA ALA A 215 -10.32 -2.66 8.83
C ALA A 215 -11.09 -3.98 8.63
N PRO A 216 -11.27 -4.76 9.72
CA PRO A 216 -12.15 -5.92 9.74
C PRO A 216 -13.55 -5.61 9.19
N ARG A 217 -14.09 -6.53 8.38
CA ARG A 217 -15.49 -6.48 7.89
C ARG A 217 -16.47 -7.00 8.92
N TYR A 218 -16.03 -7.92 9.79
CA TYR A 218 -16.87 -8.63 10.75
C TYR A 218 -16.18 -8.72 12.13
N ASN A 219 -16.95 -8.54 13.21
CA ASN A 219 -16.56 -8.77 14.61
C ASN A 219 -15.31 -8.07 15.18
N ASN A 220 -14.70 -7.09 14.48
CA ASN A 220 -13.49 -6.39 14.91
C ASN A 220 -12.36 -7.35 15.30
N THR A 221 -12.32 -8.55 14.70
CA THR A 221 -11.28 -9.53 15.01
C THR A 221 -9.94 -9.02 14.48
N PRO A 222 -8.87 -9.01 15.29
CA PRO A 222 -7.54 -8.56 14.86
C PRO A 222 -7.03 -9.29 13.61
N ASP A 223 -7.50 -10.52 13.38
CA ASP A 223 -7.08 -11.37 12.26
C ASP A 223 -7.70 -10.99 10.91
N ASP A 224 -8.69 -10.08 10.89
CA ASP A 224 -9.36 -9.64 9.67
C ASP A 224 -8.88 -8.26 9.19
N TRP A 225 -7.72 -7.80 9.65
CA TRP A 225 -7.07 -6.66 9.02
C TRP A 225 -6.45 -7.07 7.69
N HIS A 226 -6.61 -6.22 6.68
CA HIS A 226 -6.09 -6.52 5.34
C HIS A 226 -5.28 -5.37 4.79
N VAL A 227 -4.18 -5.67 4.11
CA VAL A 227 -3.34 -4.67 3.44
C VAL A 227 -3.16 -5.08 2.00
N MET A 228 -3.40 -4.15 1.09
CA MET A 228 -3.23 -4.35 -0.35
C MET A 228 -2.63 -3.10 -0.99
N LEU A 229 -2.24 -3.20 -2.26
CA LEU A 229 -1.75 -2.08 -3.04
C LEU A 229 -2.87 -1.58 -3.96
N VAL A 230 -3.07 -0.26 -3.99
CA VAL A 230 -3.93 0.44 -4.95
C VAL A 230 -3.04 1.32 -5.81
N VAL A 231 -3.32 1.34 -7.11
CA VAL A 231 -2.51 2.05 -8.10
C VAL A 231 -3.39 2.91 -9.00
N GLN A 232 -2.98 4.15 -9.24
CA GLN A 232 -3.58 5.05 -10.22
C GLN A 232 -2.46 5.64 -11.08
N THR A 233 -2.45 5.32 -12.36
CA THR A 233 -1.48 5.77 -13.36
C THR A 233 -2.21 6.60 -14.41
N ASP A 234 -1.45 7.40 -15.14
CA ASP A 234 -1.99 8.29 -16.16
C ASP A 234 -2.67 7.47 -17.26
N GLY A 235 -3.89 7.85 -17.64
CA GLY A 235 -4.70 7.15 -18.63
C GLY A 235 -5.56 6.00 -18.10
N MET A 236 -5.49 5.65 -16.80
CA MET A 236 -6.49 4.74 -16.21
C MET A 236 -7.74 5.51 -15.77
N ALA A 237 -8.92 4.99 -16.13
CA ALA A 237 -10.21 5.60 -15.80
C ALA A 237 -10.56 5.55 -14.31
N ALA A 238 -9.98 4.60 -13.56
CA ALA A 238 -10.19 4.43 -12.13
C ALA A 238 -8.99 3.74 -11.48
N PRO A 239 -8.79 3.93 -10.16
CA PRO A 239 -7.74 3.23 -9.43
C PRO A 239 -7.94 1.72 -9.52
N VAL A 240 -6.86 0.95 -9.56
CA VAL A 240 -6.91 -0.52 -9.64
C VAL A 240 -6.36 -1.16 -8.38
N ALA A 241 -6.92 -2.33 -8.05
CA ALA A 241 -6.59 -3.13 -6.88
C ALA A 241 -5.58 -4.23 -7.20
N LEU A 242 -4.48 -4.28 -6.46
CA LEU A 242 -3.47 -5.35 -6.51
C LEU A 242 -3.45 -6.09 -5.17
N ASP A 243 -4.16 -7.22 -5.11
CA ASP A 243 -4.45 -7.94 -3.87
C ASP A 243 -3.66 -9.26 -3.72
N SER A 244 -3.41 -9.69 -2.49
CA SER A 244 -2.75 -10.96 -2.17
C SER A 244 -3.72 -12.14 -2.31
N PRO A 245 -3.21 -13.37 -2.49
CA PRO A 245 -4.03 -14.58 -2.35
C PRO A 245 -4.70 -14.64 -0.97
N ALA A 246 -5.86 -15.30 -0.89
CA ALA A 246 -6.51 -15.55 0.39
C ALA A 246 -5.64 -16.48 1.26
N PRO A 247 -5.68 -16.34 2.60
CA PRO A 247 -5.06 -17.30 3.49
C PRO A 247 -5.60 -18.71 3.22
N PRO A 248 -4.78 -19.77 3.37
CA PRO A 248 -5.28 -21.13 3.28
C PRO A 248 -6.36 -21.32 4.35
N VAL A 249 -7.53 -21.83 3.95
CA VAL A 249 -8.63 -22.09 4.88
C VAL A 249 -8.14 -23.13 5.89
N ARG A 250 -7.89 -22.70 7.13
CA ARG A 250 -7.60 -23.64 8.22
C ARG A 250 -8.87 -24.45 8.45
N LYS A 251 -8.88 -25.69 7.98
CA LYS A 251 -9.92 -26.67 8.33
C LYS A 251 -9.93 -26.73 9.87
N ARG A 252 -11.02 -26.24 10.50
CA ARG A 252 -11.13 -26.24 11.96
C ARG A 252 -10.99 -27.69 12.42
N ILE A 253 -9.95 -27.97 13.18
CA ILE A 253 -9.78 -29.22 13.92
C ILE A 253 -10.87 -29.21 15.00
N GLY A 254 -12.07 -29.65 14.65
CA GLY A 254 -13.26 -29.50 15.49
C GLY A 254 -14.56 -29.86 14.77
N ASP A 255 -14.62 -29.77 13.44
CA ASP A 255 -15.73 -30.33 12.66
C ASP A 255 -15.51 -31.84 12.46
N ALA A 256 -15.48 -32.56 13.59
CA ALA A 256 -15.64 -34.00 13.65
C ALA A 256 -17.13 -34.33 13.81
N SER A 257 -17.97 -33.96 12.84
CA SER A 257 -19.23 -34.68 12.65
C SER A 257 -18.90 -35.94 11.85
N GLY A 258 -18.86 -37.06 12.57
CA GLY A 258 -18.52 -38.36 12.02
C GLY A 258 -19.44 -38.77 10.88
N ALA A 259 -18.83 -39.05 9.73
CA ALA A 259 -19.32 -40.05 8.80
C ALA A 259 -18.08 -40.72 8.21
N VAL A 260 -17.73 -41.87 8.78
CA VAL A 260 -16.72 -42.77 8.24
C VAL A 260 -17.30 -43.34 6.95
N SER A 261 -17.06 -42.70 5.81
CA SER A 261 -17.13 -43.35 4.51
C SER A 261 -15.74 -43.91 4.20
N ALA A 262 -15.55 -45.16 4.59
CA ALA A 262 -14.42 -45.97 4.19
C ALA A 262 -14.64 -46.46 2.76
N ASP A 263 -14.43 -45.58 1.77
CA ASP A 263 -14.00 -46.01 0.44
C ASP A 263 -13.57 -44.80 -0.40
N THR A 264 -12.28 -44.46 -0.38
CA THR A 264 -11.64 -43.92 -1.59
C THR A 264 -10.12 -44.03 -1.53
N THR A 265 -9.64 -44.76 -2.50
CA THR A 265 -8.28 -44.99 -2.94
C THR A 265 -7.56 -43.72 -3.41
N ALA A 266 -6.22 -43.78 -3.35
CA ALA A 266 -5.25 -42.90 -3.99
C ALA A 266 -5.17 -41.44 -3.49
N GLY A 267 -4.22 -41.22 -2.58
CA GLY A 267 -3.79 -39.90 -2.12
C GLY A 267 -3.37 -38.99 -3.27
N LYS A 268 -4.24 -38.03 -3.59
CA LYS A 268 -3.79 -36.71 -4.06
C LYS A 268 -3.20 -36.01 -2.85
N SER A 269 -1.88 -36.02 -2.75
CA SER A 269 -1.15 -35.11 -1.89
C SER A 269 -1.70 -33.71 -2.09
N ASP A 270 -2.12 -33.09 -0.99
CA ASP A 270 -2.57 -31.71 -0.97
C ASP A 270 -1.47 -30.87 -1.67
N PRO A 271 -1.74 -30.24 -2.84
CA PRO A 271 -0.70 -29.52 -3.60
C PRO A 271 -0.13 -28.32 -2.82
N GLN A 272 -0.73 -28.03 -1.65
CA GLN A 272 -0.29 -27.04 -0.69
C GLN A 272 0.56 -27.61 0.47
N ALA A 273 1.01 -28.86 0.45
CA ALA A 273 1.96 -29.37 1.46
C ALA A 273 3.45 -29.29 1.03
N GLY A 274 3.74 -28.58 -0.07
CA GLY A 274 5.10 -28.39 -0.56
C GLY A 274 5.98 -27.52 0.36
N PRO A 275 7.32 -27.63 0.23
CA PRO A 275 8.29 -26.90 1.07
C PRO A 275 8.05 -25.39 1.02
N ALA A 276 8.29 -24.73 2.17
CA ALA A 276 8.15 -23.28 2.30
C ALA A 276 9.04 -22.56 1.28
N GLY A 277 8.44 -21.73 0.42
CA GLY A 277 9.18 -20.99 -0.61
C GLY A 277 8.32 -20.60 -1.82
N PRO A 278 8.94 -19.93 -2.81
CA PRO A 278 8.28 -19.54 -4.05
C PRO A 278 7.87 -20.77 -4.88
N SER A 279 6.87 -20.60 -5.75
CA SER A 279 6.49 -21.65 -6.69
C SER A 279 7.68 -22.06 -7.58
N ALA A 280 7.70 -23.32 -8.05
CA ALA A 280 8.71 -23.78 -9.00
C ALA A 280 8.73 -22.94 -10.30
N ARG A 281 7.56 -22.40 -10.69
CA ARG A 281 7.43 -21.48 -11.82
C ARG A 281 8.14 -20.16 -11.53
N PHE A 282 7.94 -19.56 -10.36
CA PHE A 282 8.63 -18.34 -9.96
C PHE A 282 10.14 -18.53 -9.85
N ALA A 283 10.60 -19.63 -9.25
CA ALA A 283 12.02 -19.97 -9.19
C ALA A 283 12.64 -20.11 -10.61
N ALA A 284 11.90 -20.68 -11.57
CA ALA A 284 12.35 -20.75 -12.96
C ALA A 284 12.43 -19.36 -13.62
N ILE A 285 11.53 -18.43 -13.29
CA ILE A 285 11.56 -17.05 -13.78
C ILE A 285 12.76 -16.30 -13.19
N LEU A 286 12.96 -16.37 -11.87
CA LEU A 286 14.09 -15.72 -11.18
C LEU A 286 15.45 -16.16 -11.75
N SER A 287 15.59 -17.46 -12.03
CA SER A 287 16.78 -18.05 -12.65
C SER A 287 16.91 -17.79 -14.16
N GLY A 288 15.87 -17.24 -14.80
CA GLY A 288 15.88 -16.96 -16.24
C GLY A 288 15.56 -18.13 -17.15
N ARG A 289 15.15 -19.26 -16.58
CA ARG A 289 14.75 -20.46 -17.35
C ARG A 289 13.38 -20.32 -17.99
N LYS A 290 12.56 -19.37 -17.52
CA LYS A 290 11.25 -19.04 -18.10
C LYS A 290 11.07 -17.52 -18.21
N PRO A 291 10.36 -17.04 -19.24
CA PRO A 291 9.96 -15.64 -19.31
C PRO A 291 8.90 -15.34 -18.24
N ALA A 292 8.82 -14.08 -17.78
CA ALA A 292 7.89 -13.70 -16.72
C ALA A 292 6.42 -13.76 -17.16
N ASP A 293 6.12 -13.42 -18.42
CA ASP A 293 4.76 -13.41 -18.97
C ASP A 293 4.03 -14.76 -18.91
N VAL A 294 4.76 -15.86 -18.69
CA VAL A 294 4.18 -17.19 -18.46
C VAL A 294 3.20 -17.21 -17.29
N VAL A 295 3.37 -16.33 -16.28
CA VAL A 295 2.44 -16.24 -15.14
C VAL A 295 1.08 -15.67 -15.54
N LEU A 296 1.00 -14.89 -16.63
CA LEU A 296 -0.24 -14.27 -17.08
C LEU A 296 -1.21 -15.28 -17.71
N ARG A 297 -0.71 -16.44 -18.16
CA ARG A 297 -1.55 -17.50 -18.75
C ARG A 297 -2.40 -18.24 -17.73
N ALA A 298 -1.92 -18.30 -16.49
CA ALA A 298 -2.58 -18.96 -15.37
C ALA A 298 -2.13 -18.26 -14.07
N PRO A 299 -2.61 -17.02 -13.84
CA PRO A 299 -2.18 -16.21 -12.71
C PRO A 299 -2.66 -16.83 -11.40
N PHE A 300 -1.81 -16.77 -10.39
CA PHE A 300 -2.20 -17.15 -9.03
C PHE A 300 -2.75 -15.93 -8.28
N GLY A 301 -3.77 -16.17 -7.44
CA GLY A 301 -4.39 -15.12 -6.62
C GLY A 301 -5.35 -14.20 -7.39
N PRO A 302 -5.80 -13.09 -6.74
CA PRO A 302 -6.77 -12.17 -7.33
C PRO A 302 -6.24 -11.46 -8.58
N ALA A 303 -7.12 -11.27 -9.55
CA ALA A 303 -6.85 -10.47 -10.74
C ALA A 303 -6.73 -8.98 -10.40
N VAL A 304 -6.02 -8.23 -11.26
CA VAL A 304 -5.99 -6.76 -11.17
C VAL A 304 -7.30 -6.23 -11.76
N VAL A 305 -8.12 -5.61 -10.90
CA VAL A 305 -9.44 -5.08 -11.26
C VAL A 305 -9.58 -3.63 -10.83
N PRO A 306 -10.49 -2.84 -11.43
CA PRO A 306 -10.87 -1.54 -10.90
C PRO A 306 -11.24 -1.64 -9.41
N LEU A 307 -10.91 -0.61 -8.63
CA LEU A 307 -11.06 -0.62 -7.17
C LEU A 307 -12.50 -0.88 -6.73
N GLY A 308 -13.49 -0.36 -7.46
CA GLY A 308 -14.91 -0.59 -7.19
C GLY A 308 -15.38 -2.02 -7.47
N GLU A 309 -14.67 -2.76 -8.31
CA GLU A 309 -14.94 -4.16 -8.65
C GLU A 309 -14.12 -5.15 -7.79
N SER A 310 -13.19 -4.61 -6.99
CA SER A 310 -12.41 -5.41 -6.07
C SER A 310 -13.31 -6.09 -5.04
N GLY A 311 -13.00 -7.34 -4.69
CA GLY A 311 -13.62 -8.00 -3.55
C GLY A 311 -13.49 -7.21 -2.24
N GLN A 312 -12.53 -6.27 -2.15
CA GLN A 312 -12.28 -5.39 -1.00
C GLN A 312 -12.98 -4.02 -1.08
N ALA A 313 -13.70 -3.71 -2.16
CA ALA A 313 -14.30 -2.40 -2.44
C ALA A 313 -15.16 -1.85 -1.29
N GLU A 314 -15.94 -2.70 -0.65
CA GLU A 314 -16.87 -2.31 0.42
C GLU A 314 -16.24 -2.28 1.81
N ARG A 315 -14.94 -2.62 1.94
CA ARG A 315 -14.30 -2.67 3.26
C ARG A 315 -14.10 -1.28 3.83
N PRO A 316 -14.21 -1.11 5.17
CA PRO A 316 -13.88 0.15 5.80
C PRO A 316 -12.39 0.42 5.65
N LEU A 317 -12.05 1.55 5.04
CA LEU A 317 -10.68 2.01 4.92
C LEU A 317 -10.21 2.61 6.24
N ALA A 318 -9.11 2.10 6.79
CA ALA A 318 -8.50 2.67 7.98
C ALA A 318 -7.46 3.74 7.61
N VAL A 319 -6.43 3.33 6.83
CA VAL A 319 -5.29 4.19 6.53
C VAL A 319 -4.82 3.94 5.10
N VAL A 320 -4.47 5.01 4.40
CA VAL A 320 -3.76 5.00 3.13
C VAL A 320 -2.36 5.52 3.37
N PHE A 321 -1.34 4.90 2.77
CA PHE A 321 0.03 5.36 2.97
C PHE A 321 0.97 4.93 1.84
N ASN A 322 2.09 5.63 1.72
CA ASN A 322 3.25 5.25 0.92
C ASN A 322 4.54 5.68 1.66
N GLU A 323 5.67 5.77 0.96
CA GLU A 323 6.93 6.20 1.58
C GLU A 323 6.95 7.68 1.97
N GLN A 324 6.07 8.49 1.37
CA GLN A 324 5.95 9.94 1.55
C GLN A 324 4.96 10.30 2.66
N GLY A 325 4.20 9.36 3.22
CA GLY A 325 3.29 9.68 4.32
C GLY A 325 2.02 8.86 4.31
N SER A 326 1.06 9.30 5.12
CA SER A 326 -0.23 8.63 5.29
C SER A 326 -1.40 9.61 5.30
N LEU A 327 -2.56 9.11 4.89
CA LEU A 327 -3.85 9.78 4.97
C LEU A 327 -4.84 8.85 5.69
N SER A 328 -5.58 9.41 6.63
CA SER A 328 -6.69 8.73 7.31
C SER A 328 -7.98 9.46 6.99
N PHE A 329 -9.05 8.71 6.75
CA PHE A 329 -10.40 9.25 6.61
C PHE A 329 -11.24 8.92 7.85
N GLU A 330 -10.62 8.50 8.95
CA GLU A 330 -11.32 8.13 10.17
C GLU A 330 -12.00 9.33 10.81
N ARG A 331 -13.18 9.10 11.38
CA ARG A 331 -13.86 10.05 12.27
C ARG A 331 -14.19 9.36 13.59
N GLU A 332 -14.29 10.13 14.66
CA GLU A 332 -14.82 9.61 15.92
C GLU A 332 -16.30 9.25 15.75
N ALA A 333 -16.71 8.12 16.32
CA ALA A 333 -18.12 7.76 16.34
C ALA A 333 -18.87 8.66 17.33
N PRO A 334 -20.07 9.16 16.99
CA PRO A 334 -20.84 10.05 17.87
C PRO A 334 -20.98 9.49 19.30
N VAL A 335 -20.45 10.24 20.27
CA VAL A 335 -20.45 9.87 21.69
C VAL A 335 -21.87 10.03 22.23
N GLY A 336 -22.53 8.93 22.60
CA GLY A 336 -23.88 8.98 23.19
C GLY A 336 -24.85 7.92 22.70
N ALA A 337 -24.51 7.16 21.65
CA ALA A 337 -25.36 6.09 21.14
C ALA A 337 -25.34 4.78 21.98
N ARG A 338 -25.10 4.89 23.31
CA ARG A 338 -25.50 3.86 24.28
C ARG A 338 -27.02 3.88 24.33
N ARG A 339 -27.64 3.14 23.41
CA ARG A 339 -29.09 2.92 23.42
C ARG A 339 -29.44 2.32 24.79
N PRO A 340 -30.40 2.88 25.53
CA PRO A 340 -31.02 2.18 26.66
C PRO A 340 -31.51 0.83 26.14
N ALA A 341 -31.31 -0.24 26.90
CA ALA A 341 -31.54 -1.62 26.50
C ALA A 341 -32.98 -1.96 26.05
N THR A 342 -33.91 -1.00 26.09
CA THR A 342 -35.36 -1.22 26.00
C THR A 342 -36.00 -0.74 24.69
N ALA A 343 -35.29 -0.06 23.79
CA ALA A 343 -35.91 0.48 22.56
C ALA A 343 -35.94 -0.53 21.38
N LYS A 344 -36.75 -1.60 21.50
CA LYS A 344 -37.09 -2.52 20.39
C LYS A 344 -38.15 -1.95 19.43
N ARG A 345 -38.05 -0.69 19.02
CA ARG A 345 -38.87 -0.20 17.88
C ARG A 345 -38.13 -0.50 16.57
N ARG A 346 -38.60 -1.53 15.84
CA ARG A 346 -38.18 -1.84 14.47
C ARG A 346 -38.61 -0.69 13.56
N GLY A 347 -37.68 -0.18 12.75
CA GLY A 347 -37.99 0.65 11.58
C GLY A 347 -37.68 2.15 11.67
N VAL A 348 -37.34 2.71 12.83
CA VAL A 348 -36.98 4.14 12.92
C VAL A 348 -35.46 4.29 12.87
N ARG A 349 -34.94 4.91 11.79
CA ARG A 349 -33.55 5.36 11.73
C ARG A 349 -33.33 6.38 12.84
N SER A 350 -32.40 6.11 13.76
CA SER A 350 -32.04 7.09 14.78
C SER A 350 -31.16 8.16 14.14
N ILE A 351 -31.54 9.42 14.33
CA ILE A 351 -30.70 10.58 14.01
C ILE A 351 -29.90 10.93 15.26
N VAL A 352 -28.59 11.07 15.13
CA VAL A 352 -27.65 11.41 16.21
C VAL A 352 -26.80 12.59 15.73
N ALA A 353 -26.63 13.62 16.56
CA ALA A 353 -25.67 14.68 16.28
C ALA A 353 -24.29 14.28 16.83
N ASP A 354 -23.22 14.54 16.09
CA ASP A 354 -21.84 14.43 16.61
C ASP A 354 -21.42 15.69 17.39
N ASP A 355 -20.20 15.68 17.91
CA ASP A 355 -19.65 16.79 18.72
C ASP A 355 -19.49 18.09 17.91
N ALA A 356 -19.48 18.00 16.57
CA ALA A 356 -19.47 19.14 15.66
C ALA A 356 -20.89 19.59 15.25
N GLY A 357 -21.94 19.02 15.84
CA GLY A 357 -23.34 19.31 15.52
C GLY A 357 -23.83 18.72 14.20
N GLN A 358 -23.03 17.89 13.53
CA GLN A 358 -23.44 17.23 12.29
C GLN A 358 -24.43 16.11 12.60
N SER A 359 -25.54 16.09 11.87
CA SER A 359 -26.57 15.07 12.05
C SER A 359 -26.29 13.82 11.21
N TRP A 360 -26.39 12.66 11.85
CA TRP A 360 -26.10 11.36 11.28
C TRP A 360 -27.29 10.43 11.41
N SER A 361 -27.58 9.69 10.35
CA SER A 361 -28.53 8.57 10.40
C SER A 361 -27.76 7.27 10.62
N VAL A 362 -28.25 6.45 11.56
CA VAL A 362 -27.72 5.11 11.82
C VAL A 362 -28.64 4.08 11.20
N ASP A 363 -28.07 3.24 10.34
CA ASP A 363 -28.66 1.99 9.92
C ASP A 363 -28.08 0.83 10.76
N SER A 364 -28.98 0.09 11.42
CA SER A 364 -28.66 -1.08 12.24
C SER A 364 -29.00 -2.40 11.56
N SER A 365 -29.18 -2.42 10.24
CA SER A 365 -29.57 -3.61 9.47
C SER A 365 -28.45 -4.65 9.32
N GLY A 366 -27.19 -4.29 9.60
CA GLY A 366 -26.02 -5.15 9.43
C GLY A 366 -25.31 -5.56 10.74
N VAL A 367 -24.19 -6.28 10.58
CA VAL A 367 -23.29 -6.70 11.67
C VAL A 367 -22.65 -5.51 12.38
N PHE A 368 -22.41 -4.42 11.64
CA PHE A 368 -21.95 -3.14 12.16
C PHE A 368 -22.95 -2.03 11.85
N ARG A 369 -22.94 -1.01 12.70
CA ARG A 369 -23.69 0.22 12.45
C ARG A 369 -23.11 0.92 11.22
N LYS A 370 -23.97 1.18 10.25
CA LYS A 370 -23.66 2.02 9.11
C LYS A 370 -24.15 3.43 9.41
N TRP A 371 -23.31 4.41 9.15
CA TRP A 371 -23.56 5.81 9.42
C TRP A 371 -23.59 6.57 8.08
N GLN A 372 -24.57 7.45 7.93
CA GLN A 372 -24.66 8.34 6.78
C GLN A 372 -25.04 9.73 7.27
N LEU A 373 -24.31 10.75 6.79
CA LEU A 373 -24.59 12.14 7.11
C LEU A 373 -25.99 12.49 6.56
N THR A 374 -26.87 13.02 7.41
CA THR A 374 -28.19 13.48 6.94
C THR A 374 -28.02 14.81 6.24
N ARG A 375 -28.33 14.88 4.94
CA ARG A 375 -28.54 16.16 4.25
C ARG A 375 -29.80 16.79 4.85
N ALA A 376 -29.64 17.78 5.71
CA ALA A 376 -30.78 18.57 6.19
C ALA A 376 -31.46 19.20 4.96
N ALA A 377 -32.72 18.84 4.71
CA ALA A 377 -33.43 19.21 3.49
C ALA A 377 -33.86 20.70 3.42
N SER A 378 -33.43 21.56 4.35
CA SER A 378 -33.99 22.92 4.46
C SER A 378 -33.14 23.90 5.25
N ALA A 379 -31.84 24.02 4.96
CA ALA A 379 -31.05 25.16 5.42
C ALA A 379 -30.38 25.83 4.22
N ALA A 380 -30.42 27.17 4.20
CA ALA A 380 -29.86 28.10 3.22
C ALA A 380 -28.48 27.67 2.68
N PRO A 381 -28.06 28.15 1.48
CA PRO A 381 -26.81 27.73 0.84
C PRO A 381 -25.68 27.74 1.86
N LEU A 382 -25.22 26.52 2.17
CA LEU A 382 -24.26 26.19 3.22
C LEU A 382 -22.83 26.59 2.84
N SER A 383 -22.67 27.64 2.03
CA SER A 383 -21.36 28.17 1.63
C SER A 383 -20.58 28.76 2.81
N ASP A 384 -21.27 29.24 3.86
CA ASP A 384 -20.61 29.80 5.06
C ASP A 384 -20.52 28.82 6.24
N ALA A 385 -21.44 27.87 6.38
CA ALA A 385 -21.44 26.89 7.49
C ALA A 385 -20.62 25.62 7.18
N LEU A 386 -20.17 25.45 5.93
CA LEU A 386 -19.26 24.39 5.50
C LEU A 386 -18.06 24.95 4.71
N LYS A 387 -17.51 26.10 5.16
CA LYS A 387 -16.05 26.22 5.18
C LYS A 387 -15.57 25.04 6.01
N LEU A 388 -15.32 23.93 5.32
CA LEU A 388 -14.66 22.77 5.87
C LEU A 388 -13.46 23.29 6.64
N ASP A 389 -13.51 23.16 7.96
CA ASP A 389 -12.29 23.18 8.74
C ASP A 389 -11.57 21.86 8.41
N LEU A 390 -10.95 21.80 7.24
CA LEU A 390 -9.93 20.81 6.90
C LEU A 390 -8.72 20.92 7.86
N ARG A 391 -8.73 21.87 8.81
CA ARG A 391 -7.86 21.90 10.00
C ARG A 391 -8.39 21.05 11.17
N GLN A 392 -9.57 20.42 11.06
CA GLN A 392 -10.13 19.49 12.06
C GLN A 392 -10.15 18.03 11.59
N ILE A 393 -9.31 17.68 10.62
CA ILE A 393 -8.42 16.55 10.84
C ILE A 393 -7.47 17.07 11.94
N GLU A 394 -7.68 16.73 13.21
CA GLU A 394 -7.14 17.43 14.41
C GLU A 394 -5.79 18.17 14.18
N VAL A 395 -5.85 19.49 14.00
CA VAL A 395 -4.75 20.41 14.29
C VAL A 395 -4.95 20.89 15.74
N SER A 396 -4.48 20.09 16.68
CA SER A 396 -4.46 20.44 18.10
C SER A 396 -3.19 21.25 18.40
N SER A 397 -3.25 22.58 18.34
CA SER A 397 -2.20 23.43 18.92
C SER A 397 -2.40 23.50 20.43
N SER A 398 -1.70 22.63 21.17
CA SER A 398 -1.56 22.78 22.62
C SER A 398 -0.38 23.69 22.92
N THR A 399 -0.67 24.95 23.25
CA THR A 399 0.24 25.80 24.03
C THR A 399 -0.01 25.53 25.51
N ALA A 400 0.97 24.95 26.19
CA ALA A 400 1.10 25.03 27.64
C ALA A 400 2.57 24.88 28.06
N GLY A 401 3.09 25.92 28.72
CA GLY A 401 4.16 25.85 29.73
C GLY A 401 5.58 25.80 29.21
#